data_AF-A0AAQ0AQ15-F1
#
_entry.id   AF-A0AAQ0AQ15-F1
#
_cell.length_a   1.000
_cell.length_b   1.000
_cell.length_c   1.000
_cell.angle_alpha   90.00
_cell.angle_beta   90.00
_cell.angle_gamma   90.00
#
_symmetry.space_group_name_H-M   'P 1'
#
loop_
_entity.id
_entity.type
_entity.pdbx_description
1 polymer ?
#
loop_
_entity_poly.entity_id
_entity_poly.type
_entity_poly.pdbx_seq_one_letter_code
_entity_poly.pdbx_strand_id
1 'polypeptide(L)'
;MLKAYGKAIVITGVASFISTASAYQINPLVNKYWPGSNPSIAGISASPLHEEITHRARKCEEAGTNDPAPILKCSTDGPSPGARLKGNKQDALVRGVWWNDDPNQLLFGFWGDRHAKWVAWMRDGKGIAQTGRNYRGKKAEISQTYYMQYRSHYGDLQFLHAMANADNQPALVTQANILAWAEFTYQVATRRIDAETKFKDVKTTNFQNYFSKQPGWTINYLFAPTYRLSGPDYTPQMALGSLLHVIQDSYSLGHTLRDFKATTACPSGRVIQYYSYVHQDSDRHHITDTPASWRAQGLISPQDPVSASATVLRFADQHAEWPVVRDYLQKVVFCTDNDAIVSGPGKYRTSKMAQVIN
;
A
#
# COMPACT_ATOMS: atom_id res chain seq x y z
N MET A 1 -49.61 45.76 -20.05
CA MET A 1 -48.41 45.32 -20.80
C MET A 1 -47.19 45.47 -19.90
N LEU A 2 -46.34 44.43 -19.82
CA LEU A 2 -45.00 44.34 -19.17
C LEU A 2 -44.95 44.58 -17.64
N LYS A 3 -44.73 43.54 -16.81
CA LYS A 3 -43.50 42.76 -16.50
C LYS A 3 -42.84 43.26 -15.19
N ALA A 4 -42.94 42.45 -14.12
CA ALA A 4 -41.87 42.26 -13.14
C ALA A 4 -42.22 41.06 -12.24
N TYR A 5 -41.80 39.86 -12.66
CA TYR A 5 -41.73 38.70 -11.76
C TYR A 5 -40.43 38.78 -10.98
N GLY A 6 -40.52 39.16 -9.70
CA GLY A 6 -39.42 39.03 -8.75
C GLY A 6 -39.26 37.56 -8.36
N LYS A 7 -38.20 36.91 -8.86
CA LYS A 7 -37.77 35.61 -8.35
C LYS A 7 -37.16 35.82 -6.96
N ALA A 8 -37.82 35.28 -5.93
CA ALA A 8 -37.20 35.05 -4.64
C ALA A 8 -36.07 34.02 -4.83
N ILE A 9 -34.83 34.47 -4.69
CA ILE A 9 -33.67 33.59 -4.58
C ILE A 9 -33.73 33.00 -3.17
N VAL A 10 -34.23 31.76 -3.08
CA VAL A 10 -33.99 30.94 -1.90
C VAL A 10 -32.51 30.56 -1.94
N ILE A 11 -31.70 31.28 -1.18
CA ILE A 11 -30.34 30.88 -0.85
C ILE A 11 -30.49 29.70 0.12
N THR A 12 -30.67 28.50 -0.42
CA THR A 12 -30.38 27.27 0.32
C THR A 12 -28.88 27.29 0.59
N GLY A 13 -28.53 27.69 1.82
CA GLY A 13 -27.18 27.59 2.32
C GLY A 13 -26.67 26.18 2.11
N VAL A 14 -25.79 26.00 1.13
CA VAL A 14 -24.92 24.85 1.05
C VAL A 14 -24.04 24.98 2.28
N ALA A 15 -24.40 24.27 3.35
CA ALA A 15 -23.48 24.04 4.44
C ALA A 15 -22.26 23.37 3.83
N SER A 16 -21.17 24.13 3.71
CA SER A 16 -19.87 23.66 3.28
C SER A 16 -19.40 22.58 4.24
N PHE A 17 -19.76 21.32 3.95
CA PHE A 17 -19.18 20.14 4.56
C PHE A 17 -17.76 19.92 4.02
N ILE A 18 -16.88 20.89 4.29
CA ILE A 18 -15.44 20.76 4.07
C ILE A 18 -14.86 20.20 5.38
N SER A 19 -15.21 18.96 5.72
CA SER A 19 -14.37 18.16 6.60
C SER A 19 -13.38 17.41 5.70
N THR A 20 -12.15 17.92 5.74
CA THR A 20 -10.99 17.49 4.98
C THR A 20 -10.78 15.99 5.10
N ALA A 21 -10.86 15.26 3.98
CA ALA A 21 -10.44 13.87 3.88
C ALA A 21 -8.90 13.83 3.88
N SER A 22 -8.29 14.06 5.05
CA SER A 22 -6.84 14.01 5.25
C SER A 22 -6.31 12.58 5.40
N ALA A 23 -7.22 11.62 5.55
CA ALA A 23 -6.94 10.26 6.00
C ALA A 23 -6.20 9.38 4.99
N TYR A 24 -6.24 9.74 3.71
CA TYR A 24 -5.65 8.94 2.66
C TYR A 24 -5.22 9.85 1.53
N GLN A 25 -3.92 10.05 1.41
CA GLN A 25 -3.38 10.90 0.38
C GLN A 25 -2.64 10.03 -0.62
N ILE A 26 -3.40 9.28 -1.42
CA ILE A 26 -2.97 8.89 -2.76
C ILE A 26 -3.52 9.99 -3.66
N ASN A 27 -2.64 10.66 -4.39
CA ASN A 27 -3.08 11.66 -5.37
C ASN A 27 -2.53 11.28 -6.74
N PRO A 28 -3.29 10.50 -7.54
CA PRO A 28 -2.97 10.31 -8.94
C PRO A 28 -3.62 11.38 -9.82
N LEU A 29 -4.16 12.45 -9.23
CA LEU A 29 -4.58 13.62 -9.98
C LEU A 29 -3.33 14.31 -10.55
N VAL A 30 -3.37 14.41 -11.87
CA VAL A 30 -2.91 15.56 -12.63
C VAL A 30 -1.47 15.97 -12.31
N ASN A 31 -0.54 15.45 -13.11
CA ASN A 31 0.67 16.17 -13.48
C ASN A 31 1.51 16.75 -12.32
N LYS A 32 1.56 16.10 -11.14
CA LYS A 32 2.60 16.42 -10.12
C LYS A 32 4.04 16.12 -10.62
N TYR A 33 4.16 15.69 -11.88
CA TYR A 33 5.40 15.36 -12.57
C TYR A 33 5.69 16.24 -13.81
N TRP A 34 5.00 17.39 -13.97
CA TRP A 34 5.36 18.46 -14.92
C TRP A 34 5.64 19.79 -14.19
N PRO A 35 6.57 20.63 -14.64
CA PRO A 35 6.76 21.96 -14.07
C PRO A 35 5.47 22.79 -14.19
N GLY A 36 4.94 23.30 -13.07
CA GLY A 36 3.83 24.27 -13.06
C GLY A 36 2.46 23.79 -12.55
N SER A 37 2.31 22.56 -12.02
CA SER A 37 1.06 22.15 -11.39
C SER A 37 0.85 22.83 -10.03
N ASN A 38 -0.21 23.64 -9.91
CA ASN A 38 -0.53 24.42 -8.71
C ASN A 38 -1.17 23.49 -7.63
N PRO A 39 -0.61 23.37 -6.42
CA PRO A 39 -1.07 22.44 -5.38
C PRO A 39 -2.38 22.84 -4.66
N SER A 40 -3.12 23.84 -5.15
CA SER A 40 -4.06 24.62 -4.33
C SER A 40 -5.55 24.32 -4.47
N ILE A 41 -6.00 23.36 -5.30
CA ILE A 41 -7.47 23.21 -5.55
C ILE A 41 -8.12 22.03 -4.81
N ALA A 42 -7.38 21.15 -4.14
CA ALA A 42 -7.94 20.25 -3.13
C ALA A 42 -6.82 19.73 -2.22
N GLY A 43 -6.85 20.09 -0.93
CA GLY A 43 -5.80 19.82 0.07
C GLY A 43 -5.57 18.34 0.41
N ILE A 44 -5.12 17.56 -0.57
CA ILE A 44 -4.70 16.16 -0.45
C ILE A 44 -3.22 16.11 -0.86
N SER A 45 -2.33 16.39 0.09
CA SER A 45 -0.88 16.47 -0.12
C SER A 45 -0.24 15.07 -0.14
N ALA A 46 -0.57 14.24 -1.14
CA ALA A 46 0.06 12.93 -1.29
C ALA A 46 1.59 13.06 -1.37
N SER A 47 2.25 12.35 -0.47
CA SER A 47 3.70 12.23 -0.43
C SER A 47 4.11 11.16 -1.45
N PRO A 48 4.98 11.46 -2.45
CA PRO A 48 5.41 10.49 -3.45
C PRO A 48 6.48 9.53 -2.90
N LEU A 49 6.34 9.11 -1.64
CA LEU A 49 7.37 8.40 -0.90
C LEU A 49 7.68 7.04 -1.53
N HIS A 50 6.64 6.27 -1.85
CA HIS A 50 6.78 4.94 -2.41
C HIS A 50 7.38 4.97 -3.81
N GLU A 51 7.03 5.97 -4.61
CA GLU A 51 7.63 6.22 -5.93
C GLU A 51 9.09 6.64 -5.79
N GLU A 52 9.41 7.51 -4.83
CA GLU A 52 10.80 7.91 -4.56
C GLU A 52 11.64 6.71 -4.15
N ILE A 53 11.17 5.88 -3.22
CA ILE A 53 11.86 4.66 -2.79
C ILE A 53 12.07 3.72 -3.97
N THR A 54 11.02 3.49 -4.78
CA THR A 54 11.08 2.62 -5.95
C THR A 54 12.09 3.12 -6.98
N HIS A 55 12.12 4.42 -7.24
CA HIS A 55 13.09 5.01 -8.17
C HIS A 55 14.53 4.88 -7.68
N ARG A 56 14.76 5.09 -6.37
CA ARG A 56 16.08 4.89 -5.76
C ARG A 56 16.50 3.43 -5.80
N ALA A 57 15.56 2.51 -5.57
CA ALA A 57 15.80 1.07 -5.60
C ALA A 57 16.22 0.60 -7.00
N ARG A 58 15.51 1.04 -8.05
CA ARG A 58 15.90 0.77 -9.46
C ARG A 58 17.30 1.26 -9.78
N LYS A 59 17.59 2.52 -9.45
CA LYS A 59 18.93 3.10 -9.68
C LYS A 59 20.03 2.33 -8.96
N CYS A 60 19.76 1.88 -7.75
CA CYS A 60 20.72 1.09 -6.97
C CYS A 60 20.94 -0.30 -7.59
N GLU A 61 19.86 -0.94 -8.03
CA GLU A 61 19.91 -2.23 -8.71
C GLU A 61 20.71 -2.15 -10.01
N GLU A 62 20.39 -1.16 -10.86
CA GLU A 62 21.09 -0.84 -12.11
C GLU A 62 22.58 -0.52 -11.90
N ALA A 63 22.92 0.22 -10.83
CA ALA A 63 24.31 0.53 -10.52
C ALA A 63 25.07 -0.68 -9.95
N GLY A 64 24.34 -1.57 -9.28
CA GLY A 64 24.88 -2.74 -8.63
C GLY A 64 25.06 -3.93 -9.56
N THR A 65 24.78 -3.85 -10.86
CA THR A 65 24.81 -5.02 -11.78
C THR A 65 26.12 -5.83 -11.73
N ASN A 66 27.24 -5.20 -11.38
CA ASN A 66 28.54 -5.86 -11.24
C ASN A 66 28.89 -6.26 -9.79
N ASP A 67 28.03 -6.00 -8.82
CA ASP A 67 28.22 -6.38 -7.41
C ASP A 67 27.87 -7.87 -7.23
N PRO A 68 28.83 -8.73 -6.83
CA PRO A 68 28.57 -10.14 -6.61
C PRO A 68 27.68 -10.42 -5.40
N ALA A 69 27.44 -9.43 -4.52
CA ALA A 69 26.58 -9.62 -3.36
C ALA A 69 25.11 -9.74 -3.78
N PRO A 70 24.37 -10.78 -3.34
CA PRO A 70 22.95 -10.92 -3.67
C PRO A 70 22.09 -9.85 -2.99
N ILE A 71 22.50 -9.40 -1.79
CA ILE A 71 21.82 -8.34 -1.03
C ILE A 71 22.49 -7.01 -1.33
N LEU A 72 21.69 -6.07 -1.82
CA LEU A 72 22.15 -4.74 -2.17
C LEU A 72 22.22 -3.81 -0.96
N LYS A 73 23.24 -2.96 -0.95
CA LYS A 73 23.38 -1.84 0.00
C LYS A 73 23.22 -0.54 -0.76
N CYS A 74 22.07 0.09 -0.60
CA CYS A 74 21.71 1.29 -1.33
C CYS A 74 21.87 2.54 -0.49
N SER A 75 22.31 3.63 -1.13
CA SER A 75 22.29 4.95 -0.51
C SER A 75 20.85 5.44 -0.38
N THR A 76 20.43 5.68 0.86
CA THR A 76 19.23 6.47 1.18
C THR A 76 19.50 7.97 1.09
N ASP A 77 20.78 8.34 1.10
CA ASP A 77 21.26 9.72 1.04
C ASP A 77 21.30 10.22 -0.41
N GLY A 78 21.11 11.53 -0.57
CA GLY A 78 21.08 12.22 -1.86
C GLY A 78 19.76 12.95 -2.08
N PRO A 79 19.77 14.01 -2.91
CA PRO A 79 18.57 14.79 -3.19
C PRO A 79 17.46 13.86 -3.65
N SER A 80 16.22 14.06 -3.14
CA SER A 80 15.04 13.46 -3.77
C SER A 80 15.19 13.67 -5.27
N PRO A 81 15.13 12.61 -6.09
CA PRO A 81 15.38 12.74 -7.51
C PRO A 81 14.52 13.92 -7.98
N GLY A 82 15.16 14.96 -8.51
CA GLY A 82 14.54 16.28 -8.67
C GLY A 82 13.18 16.17 -9.37
N ALA A 83 12.32 17.19 -9.23
CA ALA A 83 10.90 17.29 -9.62
C ALA A 83 10.48 16.78 -11.04
N ARG A 84 11.41 16.23 -11.81
CA ARG A 84 11.25 15.48 -13.06
C ARG A 84 11.50 13.99 -12.86
N LEU A 85 11.00 13.39 -11.79
CA LEU A 85 10.87 11.94 -11.73
C LEU A 85 9.99 11.51 -12.90
N LYS A 86 10.56 10.79 -13.86
CA LYS A 86 9.81 10.04 -14.88
C LYS A 86 9.17 8.82 -14.22
N GLY A 87 8.28 9.07 -13.25
CA GLY A 87 7.32 8.12 -12.69
C GLY A 87 5.94 8.65 -13.04
N ASN A 88 5.71 8.86 -14.34
CA ASN A 88 4.40 9.26 -14.79
C ASN A 88 3.50 8.01 -14.78
N LYS A 89 2.19 8.21 -14.83
CA LYS A 89 1.14 7.18 -15.00
C LYS A 89 1.39 6.11 -16.10
N GLN A 90 2.51 6.15 -16.82
CA GLN A 90 2.92 5.24 -17.90
C GLN A 90 4.03 4.27 -17.46
N ASP A 91 4.50 4.33 -16.21
CA ASP A 91 5.41 3.31 -15.64
C ASP A 91 4.59 2.23 -14.89
N ALA A 92 4.63 1.00 -15.37
CA ALA A 92 3.86 -0.11 -14.81
C ALA A 92 4.34 -0.53 -13.41
N LEU A 93 5.64 -0.42 -13.11
CA LEU A 93 6.16 -0.75 -11.78
C LEU A 93 5.65 0.24 -10.75
N VAL A 94 5.72 1.54 -11.07
CA VAL A 94 5.20 2.61 -10.21
C VAL A 94 3.69 2.49 -10.04
N ARG A 95 2.94 2.14 -11.09
CA ARG A 95 1.50 1.85 -10.94
C ARG A 95 1.24 0.62 -10.07
N GLY A 96 2.13 -0.37 -10.09
CA GLY A 96 2.08 -1.54 -9.23
C GLY A 96 2.23 -1.18 -7.76
N VAL A 97 3.14 -0.26 -7.47
CA VAL A 97 3.33 0.31 -6.13
C VAL A 97 2.02 0.95 -5.65
N TRP A 98 1.36 1.77 -6.47
CA TRP A 98 0.06 2.35 -6.11
C TRP A 98 -1.10 1.36 -5.96
N TRP A 99 -0.95 0.14 -6.48
CA TRP A 99 -2.08 -0.78 -6.60
C TRP A 99 -2.63 -1.21 -5.25
N ASN A 100 -1.81 -1.33 -4.20
CA ASN A 100 -2.29 -1.75 -2.88
C ASN A 100 -3.24 -0.71 -2.29
N ASP A 101 -2.94 0.58 -2.51
CA ASP A 101 -3.72 1.71 -2.03
C ASP A 101 -4.94 2.04 -2.92
N ASP A 102 -4.88 1.76 -4.23
CA ASP A 102 -6.00 1.93 -5.17
C ASP A 102 -6.18 0.71 -6.09
N PRO A 103 -6.53 -0.46 -5.53
CA PRO A 103 -6.61 -1.72 -6.30
C PRO A 103 -7.77 -1.70 -7.31
N ASN A 104 -8.74 -0.82 -7.11
CA ASN A 104 -9.86 -0.59 -8.03
C ASN A 104 -9.55 0.46 -9.12
N GLN A 105 -8.39 1.12 -9.07
CA GLN A 105 -7.94 2.13 -10.02
C GLN A 105 -8.91 3.32 -10.15
N LEU A 106 -9.54 3.72 -9.05
CA LEU A 106 -10.52 4.80 -9.01
C LEU A 106 -9.88 6.19 -9.09
N LEU A 107 -8.62 6.31 -8.70
CA LEU A 107 -7.94 7.59 -8.60
C LEU A 107 -7.14 7.93 -9.86
N PHE A 108 -7.13 7.08 -10.88
CA PHE A 108 -6.55 7.40 -12.18
C PHE A 108 -7.45 8.37 -12.96
N GLY A 109 -6.85 9.46 -13.47
CA GLY A 109 -7.49 10.40 -14.41
C GLY A 109 -7.81 11.76 -13.79
N PHE A 110 -8.75 12.48 -14.40
CA PHE A 110 -9.22 13.76 -13.86
C PHE A 110 -10.14 13.56 -12.67
N TRP A 111 -10.15 14.53 -11.74
CA TRP A 111 -11.08 14.53 -10.62
C TRP A 111 -12.51 14.40 -11.13
N GLY A 112 -13.31 13.56 -10.47
CA GLY A 112 -14.70 13.32 -10.84
C GLY A 112 -15.32 12.20 -10.01
N ASP A 113 -16.38 11.60 -10.53
CA ASP A 113 -17.20 10.59 -9.82
C ASP A 113 -16.40 9.42 -9.24
N ARG A 114 -15.31 9.00 -9.89
CA ARG A 114 -14.47 7.92 -9.37
C ARG A 114 -13.69 8.32 -8.12
N HIS A 115 -13.19 9.56 -8.06
CA HIS A 115 -12.49 10.09 -6.89
C HIS A 115 -13.46 10.26 -5.72
N ALA A 116 -14.67 10.79 -6.00
CA ALA A 116 -15.73 10.87 -5.01
C ALA A 116 -16.13 9.47 -4.49
N LYS A 117 -16.24 8.48 -5.38
CA LYS A 117 -16.50 7.08 -5.03
C LYS A 117 -15.40 6.51 -4.15
N TRP A 118 -14.13 6.77 -4.47
CA TRP A 118 -12.99 6.34 -3.67
C TRP A 118 -13.08 6.90 -2.23
N VAL A 119 -13.29 8.21 -2.09
CA VAL A 119 -13.44 8.86 -0.76
C VAL A 119 -14.64 8.29 0.00
N ALA A 120 -15.76 8.07 -0.68
CA ALA A 120 -16.96 7.50 -0.05
C ALA A 120 -16.71 6.07 0.45
N TRP A 121 -16.06 5.23 -0.36
CA TRP A 121 -15.73 3.85 0.01
C TRP A 121 -14.77 3.77 1.18
N MET A 122 -13.78 4.66 1.23
CA MET A 122 -12.82 4.72 2.33
C MET A 122 -13.47 5.15 3.64
N ARG A 123 -14.37 6.16 3.59
CA ARG A 123 -15.14 6.59 4.77
C ARG A 123 -16.07 5.50 5.27
N ASP A 124 -16.76 4.80 4.37
CA ASP A 124 -17.65 3.70 4.72
C ASP A 124 -16.86 2.50 5.27
N GLY A 125 -15.75 2.12 4.63
CA GLY A 125 -14.86 1.04 5.09
C GLY A 125 -14.29 1.30 6.49
N LYS A 126 -13.78 2.52 6.73
CA LYS A 126 -13.36 2.98 8.07
C LYS A 126 -14.50 2.85 9.09
N GLY A 127 -15.69 3.31 8.73
CA GLY A 127 -16.89 3.19 9.58
C GLY A 127 -17.23 1.75 9.93
N ILE A 128 -17.19 0.85 8.95
CA ILE A 128 -17.43 -0.59 9.15
C ILE A 128 -16.37 -1.19 10.07
N ALA A 129 -15.08 -0.90 9.84
CA ALA A 129 -13.99 -1.44 10.66
C ALA A 129 -14.07 -0.99 12.12
N GLN A 130 -14.41 0.27 12.37
CA GLN A 130 -14.43 0.85 13.71
C GLN A 130 -15.73 0.58 14.48
N THR A 131 -16.86 0.38 13.78
CA THR A 131 -18.19 0.32 14.41
C THR A 131 -18.97 -0.95 14.10
N GLY A 132 -18.52 -1.76 13.14
CA GLY A 132 -19.28 -2.88 12.60
C GLY A 132 -20.53 -2.46 11.82
N ARG A 133 -20.63 -1.20 11.39
CA ARG A 133 -21.80 -0.64 10.70
C ARG A 133 -21.41 0.17 9.46
N ASN A 134 -22.20 0.03 8.39
CA ASN A 134 -22.02 0.81 7.17
C ASN A 134 -22.67 2.21 7.27
N TYR A 135 -22.53 3.02 6.22
CA TYR A 135 -23.08 4.39 6.13
C TYR A 135 -24.61 4.47 6.29
N ARG A 136 -25.33 3.35 6.14
CA ARG A 136 -26.78 3.26 6.39
C ARG A 136 -27.11 2.83 7.83
N GLY A 137 -26.11 2.72 8.70
CA GLY A 137 -26.25 2.26 10.07
C GLY A 137 -26.58 0.77 10.21
N LYS A 138 -26.44 -0.04 9.14
CA LYS A 138 -26.69 -1.49 9.18
C LYS A 138 -25.43 -2.23 9.58
N LYS A 139 -25.59 -3.33 10.34
CA LYS A 139 -24.48 -4.24 10.67
C LYS A 139 -23.81 -4.71 9.38
N ALA A 140 -22.49 -4.62 9.32
CA ALA A 140 -21.69 -4.96 8.16
C ALA A 140 -20.32 -5.48 8.62
N GLU A 141 -19.73 -6.34 7.80
CA GLU A 141 -18.38 -6.89 7.99
C GLU A 141 -17.72 -6.98 6.61
N ILE A 142 -16.48 -6.50 6.51
CA ILE A 142 -15.75 -6.51 5.25
C ILE A 142 -15.24 -7.93 5.01
N SER A 143 -15.74 -8.56 3.97
CA SER A 143 -15.43 -9.95 3.60
C SER A 143 -15.03 -10.05 2.13
N GLN A 144 -14.76 -11.27 1.64
CA GLN A 144 -14.30 -11.54 0.27
C GLN A 144 -15.24 -11.02 -0.84
N THR A 145 -16.49 -10.70 -0.54
CA THR A 145 -17.44 -10.15 -1.53
C THR A 145 -17.38 -8.63 -1.66
N TYR A 146 -16.64 -7.94 -0.78
CA TYR A 146 -16.44 -6.50 -0.89
C TYR A 146 -15.45 -6.14 -2.01
N TYR A 147 -15.55 -4.89 -2.49
CA TYR A 147 -14.55 -4.35 -3.41
C TYR A 147 -13.16 -4.35 -2.78
N MET A 148 -12.15 -4.54 -3.62
CA MET A 148 -10.74 -4.63 -3.21
C MET A 148 -10.30 -3.46 -2.33
N GLN A 149 -10.76 -2.24 -2.61
CA GLN A 149 -10.47 -1.06 -1.79
C GLN A 149 -10.84 -1.25 -0.31
N TYR A 150 -12.02 -1.81 -0.02
CA TYR A 150 -12.44 -2.09 1.35
C TYR A 150 -11.56 -3.17 1.97
N ARG A 151 -11.28 -4.23 1.21
CA ARG A 151 -10.56 -5.40 1.68
C ARG A 151 -9.10 -5.09 1.99
N SER A 152 -8.40 -4.35 1.13
CA SER A 152 -6.99 -4.00 1.33
C SER A 152 -6.81 -3.03 2.49
N HIS A 153 -7.73 -2.09 2.71
CA HIS A 153 -7.54 -1.08 3.75
C HIS A 153 -8.13 -1.47 5.12
N TYR A 154 -9.19 -2.28 5.15
CA TYR A 154 -9.98 -2.50 6.37
C TYR A 154 -10.46 -3.94 6.58
N GLY A 155 -10.11 -4.84 5.67
CA GLY A 155 -10.65 -6.18 5.64
C GLY A 155 -9.58 -7.24 5.76
N ASP A 156 -9.85 -8.34 5.08
CA ASP A 156 -9.07 -9.57 5.07
C ASP A 156 -7.79 -9.49 4.24
N LEU A 157 -7.50 -8.34 3.60
CA LEU A 157 -6.31 -8.10 2.80
C LEU A 157 -5.42 -6.96 3.37
N GLN A 158 -5.55 -6.59 4.64
CA GLN A 158 -4.72 -5.55 5.26
C GLN A 158 -3.21 -5.86 5.25
N PHE A 159 -2.84 -7.14 5.11
CA PHE A 159 -1.44 -7.53 4.95
C PHE A 159 -0.81 -6.97 3.66
N LEU A 160 -1.60 -6.49 2.69
CA LEU A 160 -1.12 -5.73 1.54
C LEU A 160 -0.48 -4.38 1.93
N HIS A 161 -0.70 -3.91 3.15
CA HIS A 161 -0.04 -2.73 3.73
C HIS A 161 0.90 -3.09 4.88
N ALA A 162 1.42 -4.32 4.89
CA ALA A 162 2.18 -4.87 6.00
C ALA A 162 1.45 -4.70 7.36
N MET A 163 0.13 -4.92 7.38
CA MET A 163 -0.70 -4.81 8.58
C MET A 163 -1.47 -6.11 8.84
N ALA A 164 -1.87 -6.32 10.09
CA ALA A 164 -2.73 -7.43 10.47
C ALA A 164 -4.19 -7.15 10.08
N ASN A 165 -4.95 -8.21 9.79
CA ASN A 165 -6.36 -8.09 9.40
C ASN A 165 -7.28 -7.72 10.59
N ALA A 166 -6.84 -7.98 11.81
CA ALA A 166 -7.57 -7.71 13.04
C ALA A 166 -6.60 -7.43 14.18
N ASP A 167 -7.10 -6.88 15.28
CA ASP A 167 -6.39 -6.82 16.56
C ASP A 167 -6.18 -8.23 17.14
N ASN A 168 -5.17 -8.38 18.00
CA ASN A 168 -4.80 -9.63 18.65
C ASN A 168 -4.37 -10.75 17.68
N GLN A 169 -4.11 -10.44 16.42
CA GLN A 169 -3.55 -11.39 15.46
C GLN A 169 -2.05 -11.59 15.77
N PRO A 170 -1.57 -12.84 15.90
CA PRO A 170 -0.14 -13.09 16.07
C PRO A 170 0.68 -12.54 14.89
N ALA A 171 1.84 -11.96 15.17
CA ALA A 171 2.70 -11.38 14.13
C ALA A 171 3.09 -12.40 13.04
N LEU A 172 3.31 -13.67 13.43
CA LEU A 172 3.61 -14.76 12.50
C LEU A 172 2.48 -15.04 11.51
N VAL A 173 1.21 -14.82 11.89
CA VAL A 173 0.08 -14.97 10.97
C VAL A 173 0.11 -13.86 9.91
N THR A 174 0.38 -12.61 10.33
CA THR A 174 0.54 -11.50 9.38
C THR A 174 1.73 -11.75 8.44
N GLN A 175 2.88 -12.16 8.97
CA GLN A 175 4.06 -12.51 8.18
C GLN A 175 3.75 -13.61 7.17
N ALA A 176 3.05 -14.67 7.57
CA ALA A 176 2.66 -15.76 6.66
C ALA A 176 1.74 -15.26 5.52
N ASN A 177 0.79 -14.36 5.81
CA ASN A 177 -0.07 -13.78 4.78
C ASN A 177 0.71 -12.87 3.83
N ILE A 178 1.65 -12.06 4.35
CA ILE A 178 2.58 -11.25 3.55
C ILE A 178 3.41 -12.16 2.63
N LEU A 179 3.98 -13.24 3.15
CA LEU A 179 4.80 -14.17 2.36
C LEU A 179 3.98 -14.91 1.30
N ALA A 180 2.72 -15.25 1.58
CA ALA A 180 1.81 -15.83 0.60
C ALA A 180 1.51 -14.85 -0.55
N TRP A 181 1.31 -13.57 -0.26
CA TRP A 181 1.19 -12.55 -1.30
C TRP A 181 2.49 -12.33 -2.07
N ALA A 182 3.62 -12.32 -1.36
CA ALA A 182 4.94 -12.14 -1.96
C ALA A 182 5.29 -13.26 -2.93
N GLU A 183 4.98 -14.51 -2.58
CA GLU A 183 5.16 -15.64 -3.49
C GLU A 183 4.31 -15.48 -4.76
N PHE A 184 3.02 -15.21 -4.59
CA PHE A 184 2.11 -15.02 -5.71
C PHE A 184 2.57 -13.89 -6.64
N THR A 185 2.84 -12.71 -6.09
CA THR A 185 3.27 -11.54 -6.87
C THR A 185 4.64 -11.75 -7.52
N TYR A 186 5.58 -12.40 -6.83
CA TYR A 186 6.90 -12.70 -7.38
C TYR A 186 6.82 -13.74 -8.52
N GLN A 187 5.96 -14.75 -8.41
CA GLN A 187 5.72 -15.70 -9.50
C GLN A 187 5.07 -15.02 -10.72
N VAL A 188 4.17 -14.06 -10.52
CA VAL A 188 3.62 -13.24 -11.63
C VAL A 188 4.69 -12.32 -12.23
N ALA A 189 5.49 -11.66 -11.40
CA ALA A 189 6.57 -10.77 -11.82
C ALA A 189 7.64 -11.48 -12.66
N THR A 190 7.94 -12.73 -12.32
CA THR A 190 8.91 -13.58 -13.03
C THR A 190 8.26 -14.44 -14.12
N ARG A 191 6.99 -14.19 -14.46
CA ARG A 191 6.22 -14.88 -15.52
C ARG A 191 6.04 -16.39 -15.29
N ARG A 192 6.24 -16.88 -14.07
CA ARG A 192 5.91 -18.26 -13.66
C ARG A 192 4.39 -18.48 -13.56
N ILE A 193 3.63 -17.41 -13.31
CA ILE A 193 2.16 -17.37 -13.46
C ILE A 193 1.83 -16.41 -14.61
N ASP A 194 1.09 -16.90 -15.61
CA ASP A 194 0.67 -16.08 -16.74
C ASP A 194 -0.45 -15.10 -16.34
N ALA A 195 -0.44 -13.91 -16.96
CA ALA A 195 -1.39 -12.84 -16.67
C ALA A 195 -2.86 -13.24 -16.92
N GLU A 196 -3.13 -14.16 -17.86
CA GLU A 196 -4.47 -14.64 -18.16
C GLU A 196 -4.87 -15.87 -17.34
N THR A 197 -3.98 -16.36 -16.46
CA THR A 197 -4.31 -17.41 -15.49
C THR A 197 -5.46 -16.93 -14.60
N LYS A 198 -6.48 -17.78 -14.42
CA LYS A 198 -7.59 -17.50 -13.51
C LYS A 198 -7.22 -17.89 -12.09
N PHE A 199 -7.78 -17.19 -11.10
CA PHE A 199 -7.50 -17.48 -9.68
C PHE A 199 -7.77 -18.93 -9.28
N LYS A 200 -8.82 -19.56 -9.82
CA LYS A 200 -9.12 -20.98 -9.55
C LYS A 200 -8.03 -21.95 -10.03
N ASP A 201 -7.20 -21.51 -10.99
CA ASP A 201 -6.17 -22.31 -11.64
C ASP A 201 -4.76 -21.99 -11.09
N VAL A 202 -4.64 -21.03 -10.17
CA VAL A 202 -3.39 -20.71 -9.47
C VAL A 202 -3.06 -21.83 -8.49
N LYS A 203 -1.93 -22.51 -8.72
CA LYS A 203 -1.49 -23.69 -7.95
C LYS A 203 -0.50 -23.39 -6.83
N THR A 204 -0.21 -22.12 -6.58
CA THR A 204 0.76 -21.71 -5.55
C THR A 204 0.06 -21.06 -4.35
N THR A 205 0.72 -21.10 -3.19
CA THR A 205 0.35 -20.41 -1.93
C THR A 205 -1.00 -20.79 -1.32
N ASN A 206 -1.35 -20.16 -0.20
CA ASN A 206 -2.71 -20.07 0.34
C ASN A 206 -3.39 -18.73 -0.02
N PHE A 207 -2.72 -17.83 -0.76
CA PHE A 207 -3.23 -16.49 -1.06
C PHE A 207 -4.51 -16.51 -1.92
N GLN A 208 -4.59 -17.43 -2.88
CA GLN A 208 -5.77 -17.66 -3.71
C GLN A 208 -7.05 -17.94 -2.90
N ASN A 209 -6.93 -18.43 -1.65
CA ASN A 209 -8.10 -18.64 -0.78
C ASN A 209 -8.80 -17.32 -0.41
N TYR A 210 -8.09 -16.19 -0.42
CA TYR A 210 -8.70 -14.86 -0.28
C TYR A 210 -9.55 -14.48 -1.50
N PHE A 211 -9.45 -15.20 -2.62
CA PHE A 211 -10.16 -14.94 -3.87
C PHE A 211 -11.13 -16.07 -4.23
N SER A 212 -11.54 -16.87 -3.25
CA SER A 212 -12.48 -18.00 -3.46
C SER A 212 -13.84 -17.56 -4.03
N LYS A 213 -14.22 -16.30 -3.81
CA LYS A 213 -15.44 -15.68 -4.36
C LYS A 213 -15.24 -15.04 -5.73
N GLN A 214 -14.02 -15.03 -6.26
CA GLN A 214 -13.64 -14.49 -7.57
C GLN A 214 -12.89 -15.53 -8.43
N PRO A 215 -13.36 -16.79 -8.53
CA PRO A 215 -12.60 -17.87 -9.17
C PRO A 215 -12.30 -17.62 -10.66
N GLY A 216 -13.12 -16.80 -11.32
CA GLY A 216 -13.00 -16.47 -12.74
C GLY A 216 -12.15 -15.24 -13.06
N TRP A 217 -11.70 -14.48 -12.05
CA TRP A 217 -10.82 -13.33 -12.29
C TRP A 217 -9.48 -13.81 -12.83
N THR A 218 -8.99 -13.17 -13.89
CA THR A 218 -7.62 -13.34 -14.34
C THR A 218 -6.67 -12.50 -13.48
N ILE A 219 -5.39 -12.87 -13.46
CA ILE A 219 -4.36 -12.08 -12.78
C ILE A 219 -4.25 -10.68 -13.40
N ASN A 220 -4.47 -10.56 -14.71
CA ASN A 220 -4.56 -9.29 -15.40
C ASN A 220 -5.74 -8.44 -14.90
N TYR A 221 -6.91 -9.05 -14.69
CA TYR A 221 -8.07 -8.34 -14.12
C TYR A 221 -7.81 -7.86 -12.69
N LEU A 222 -7.07 -8.62 -11.87
CA LEU A 222 -6.66 -8.20 -10.54
C LEU A 222 -5.87 -6.88 -10.58
N PHE A 223 -4.83 -6.80 -11.41
CA PHE A 223 -3.93 -5.65 -11.46
C PHE A 223 -4.43 -4.50 -12.34
N ALA A 224 -5.34 -4.75 -13.28
CA ALA A 224 -5.92 -3.72 -14.14
C ALA A 224 -7.41 -3.92 -14.39
N PRO A 225 -8.26 -3.75 -13.36
CA PRO A 225 -9.70 -3.87 -13.53
C PRO A 225 -10.31 -2.77 -14.42
N THR A 226 -9.61 -1.62 -14.57
CA THR A 226 -10.11 -0.46 -15.32
C THR A 226 -9.14 0.03 -16.39
N TYR A 227 -7.86 0.16 -16.05
CA TYR A 227 -6.82 0.83 -16.84
C TYR A 227 -5.57 -0.03 -16.96
N ARG A 228 -5.23 -0.39 -18.19
CA ARG A 228 -4.03 -1.15 -18.55
C ARG A 228 -3.16 -0.36 -19.53
N LEU A 229 -1.85 -0.33 -19.31
CA LEU A 229 -0.92 0.17 -20.31
C LEU A 229 -0.68 -0.91 -21.37
N SER A 230 -0.42 -0.49 -22.61
CA SER A 230 0.00 -1.41 -23.67
C SER A 230 1.38 -1.97 -23.37
N GLY A 231 1.52 -3.30 -23.38
CA GLY A 231 2.82 -3.96 -23.24
C GLY A 231 2.72 -5.33 -22.56
N PRO A 232 3.61 -6.27 -22.94
CA PRO A 232 3.64 -7.60 -22.33
C PRO A 232 4.18 -7.57 -20.89
N ASP A 233 4.90 -6.52 -20.49
CA ASP A 233 5.48 -6.39 -19.13
C ASP A 233 4.56 -5.71 -18.13
N TYR A 234 3.38 -5.24 -18.56
CA TYR A 234 2.48 -4.49 -17.69
C TYR A 234 2.12 -5.27 -16.41
N THR A 235 1.54 -6.46 -16.54
CA THR A 235 1.09 -7.26 -15.39
C THR A 235 2.25 -7.75 -14.52
N PRO A 236 3.36 -8.27 -15.08
CA PRO A 236 4.56 -8.58 -14.29
C PRO A 236 5.08 -7.40 -13.46
N GLN A 237 5.18 -6.21 -14.06
CA GLN A 237 5.65 -5.00 -13.37
C GLN A 237 4.66 -4.50 -12.31
N MET A 238 3.34 -4.60 -12.58
CA MET A 238 2.32 -4.29 -11.57
C MET A 238 2.45 -5.20 -10.34
N ALA A 239 2.65 -6.50 -10.56
CA ALA A 239 2.83 -7.47 -9.47
C ALA A 239 4.11 -7.21 -8.68
N LEU A 240 5.22 -6.93 -9.37
CA LEU A 240 6.48 -6.57 -8.72
C LEU A 240 6.34 -5.29 -7.89
N GLY A 241 5.72 -4.25 -8.44
CA GLY A 241 5.48 -2.99 -7.74
C GLY A 241 4.61 -3.16 -6.50
N SER A 242 3.59 -4.01 -6.59
CA SER A 242 2.73 -4.34 -5.45
C SER A 242 3.48 -5.07 -4.33
N LEU A 243 4.44 -5.93 -4.66
CA LEU A 243 5.36 -6.53 -3.68
C LEU A 243 6.27 -5.46 -3.05
N LEU A 244 6.81 -4.54 -3.86
CA LEU A 244 7.62 -3.43 -3.35
C LEU A 244 6.82 -2.56 -2.37
N HIS A 245 5.54 -2.32 -2.62
CA HIS A 245 4.66 -1.59 -1.71
C HIS A 245 4.63 -2.24 -0.32
N VAL A 246 4.39 -3.55 -0.23
CA VAL A 246 4.36 -4.26 1.07
C VAL A 246 5.70 -4.17 1.79
N ILE A 247 6.81 -4.29 1.06
CA ILE A 247 8.16 -4.11 1.61
C ILE A 247 8.29 -2.70 2.18
N GLN A 248 7.91 -1.67 1.43
CA GLN A 248 8.04 -0.27 1.82
C GLN A 248 7.18 0.08 3.03
N ASP A 249 5.90 -0.30 3.02
CA ASP A 249 4.96 -0.11 4.15
C ASP A 249 5.49 -0.78 5.42
N SER A 250 6.14 -1.93 5.27
CA SER A 250 6.68 -2.61 6.43
C SER A 250 7.73 -1.77 7.18
N TYR A 251 8.44 -0.84 6.54
CA TYR A 251 9.38 0.08 7.18
C TYR A 251 8.73 1.42 7.61
N SER A 252 7.42 1.57 7.48
CA SER A 252 6.70 2.75 7.97
C SER A 252 6.33 2.61 9.44
N LEU A 253 6.57 3.68 10.20
CA LEU A 253 6.08 3.82 11.57
C LEU A 253 4.54 3.83 11.66
N GLY A 254 3.84 4.01 10.54
CA GLY A 254 2.38 4.01 10.46
C GLY A 254 1.78 2.60 10.45
N HIS A 255 2.57 1.61 9.99
CA HIS A 255 2.13 0.25 9.72
C HIS A 255 2.74 -0.78 10.67
N THR A 256 3.98 -0.56 11.11
CA THR A 256 4.68 -1.51 11.96
C THR A 256 5.45 -0.85 13.10
N LEU A 257 5.71 -1.63 14.14
CA LEU A 257 6.77 -1.37 15.11
C LEU A 257 7.96 -2.26 14.77
N ARG A 258 9.11 -1.64 14.50
CA ARG A 258 10.39 -2.33 14.24
C ARG A 258 11.44 -1.99 15.26
N ASP A 259 12.36 -2.92 15.45
CA ASP A 259 13.61 -2.71 16.17
C ASP A 259 14.76 -3.22 15.30
N PHE A 260 15.69 -2.33 14.99
CA PHE A 260 16.86 -2.62 14.16
C PHE A 260 18.02 -3.23 14.93
N LYS A 261 17.87 -3.43 16.25
CA LYS A 261 18.86 -4.20 17.03
C LYS A 261 18.84 -5.65 16.62
N ALA A 262 20.04 -6.17 16.34
CA ALA A 262 20.25 -7.56 16.02
C ALA A 262 19.84 -8.48 17.17
N THR A 263 19.20 -9.59 16.82
CA THR A 263 18.95 -10.72 17.72
C THR A 263 19.48 -12.00 17.08
N THR A 264 19.49 -13.11 17.84
CA THR A 264 19.91 -14.42 17.31
C THR A 264 19.01 -14.87 16.15
N ALA A 265 17.70 -14.67 16.26
CA ALA A 265 16.75 -15.05 15.21
C ALA A 265 16.72 -14.05 14.04
N CYS A 266 16.91 -12.76 14.34
CA CYS A 266 16.86 -11.66 13.38
C CYS A 266 18.13 -10.80 13.45
N PRO A 267 19.25 -11.25 12.84
CA PRO A 267 20.53 -10.55 12.92
C PRO A 267 20.54 -9.15 12.30
N SER A 268 19.54 -8.84 11.47
CA SER A 268 19.38 -7.55 10.82
C SER A 268 18.23 -6.73 11.41
N GLY A 269 17.72 -7.10 12.58
CA GLY A 269 16.54 -6.47 13.17
C GLY A 269 15.24 -7.12 12.72
N ARG A 270 14.14 -6.72 13.38
CA ARG A 270 12.87 -7.44 13.37
C ARG A 270 11.67 -6.50 13.39
N VAL A 271 10.54 -7.04 12.94
CA VAL A 271 9.20 -6.49 13.22
C VAL A 271 8.75 -7.03 14.57
N ILE A 272 8.49 -6.12 15.50
CA ILE A 272 7.92 -6.45 16.82
C ILE A 272 6.41 -6.53 16.72
N GLN A 273 5.77 -5.64 15.96
CA GLN A 273 4.32 -5.59 15.83
C GLN A 273 3.92 -5.16 14.42
N TYR A 274 3.00 -5.90 13.81
CA TYR A 274 2.22 -5.42 12.68
C TYR A 274 0.96 -4.76 13.22
N TYR A 275 0.69 -3.51 12.85
CA TYR A 275 -0.50 -2.80 13.34
C TYR A 275 -1.77 -3.28 12.63
N SER A 276 -2.93 -2.88 13.14
CA SER A 276 -4.26 -3.17 12.59
C SER A 276 -5.13 -1.92 12.60
N TYR A 277 -5.93 -1.72 11.55
CA TYR A 277 -6.77 -0.52 11.44
C TYR A 277 -7.99 -0.51 12.36
N VAL A 278 -8.41 -1.66 12.91
CA VAL A 278 -9.67 -1.81 13.67
C VAL A 278 -9.85 -0.73 14.73
N HIS A 279 -8.78 -0.38 15.46
CA HIS A 279 -8.80 0.67 16.48
C HIS A 279 -7.79 1.80 16.26
N GLN A 280 -7.16 1.85 15.08
CA GLN A 280 -6.20 2.88 14.74
C GLN A 280 -6.92 4.16 14.30
N ASP A 281 -6.34 5.31 14.66
CA ASP A 281 -6.68 6.57 14.03
C ASP A 281 -6.07 6.57 12.62
N SER A 282 -6.87 6.13 11.65
CA SER A 282 -6.48 6.14 10.23
C SER A 282 -6.06 7.54 9.76
N ASP A 283 -6.50 8.60 10.43
CA ASP A 283 -6.18 9.97 10.05
C ASP A 283 -4.77 10.37 10.50
N ARG A 284 -4.07 9.57 11.31
CA ARG A 284 -2.68 9.80 11.71
C ARG A 284 -1.66 9.02 10.91
N HIS A 285 -2.13 8.08 10.11
CA HIS A 285 -1.32 7.18 9.29
C HIS A 285 -0.44 7.96 8.28
N HIS A 286 -1.04 8.94 7.58
CA HIS A 286 -0.34 9.82 6.63
C HIS A 286 0.78 10.69 7.22
N ILE A 287 0.80 10.92 8.53
CA ILE A 287 1.82 11.78 9.17
C ILE A 287 3.19 11.08 9.12
N THR A 288 3.20 9.74 9.13
CA THR A 288 4.42 8.95 9.16
C THR A 288 4.84 8.35 7.82
N ASP A 289 4.00 8.43 6.79
CA ASP A 289 4.33 8.07 5.41
C ASP A 289 4.89 9.25 4.63
N THR A 290 5.85 9.94 5.24
CA THR A 290 6.53 11.09 4.66
C THR A 290 8.04 10.83 4.59
N PRO A 291 8.75 11.39 3.60
CA PRO A 291 10.21 11.31 3.54
C PRO A 291 10.88 11.84 4.80
N ALA A 292 10.27 12.81 5.50
CA ALA A 292 10.76 13.32 6.76
C ALA A 292 10.68 12.27 7.88
N SER A 293 9.50 11.66 8.06
CA SER A 293 9.31 10.57 9.02
C SER A 293 10.24 9.39 8.72
N TRP A 294 10.33 8.99 7.44
CA TRP A 294 11.21 7.92 6.99
C TRP A 294 12.68 8.15 7.34
N ARG A 295 13.22 9.34 7.03
CA ARG A 295 14.62 9.69 7.35
C ARG A 295 14.87 9.79 8.87
N ALA A 296 13.86 10.14 9.65
CA ALA A 296 13.97 10.26 11.10
C ALA A 296 14.00 8.91 11.84
N GLN A 297 13.76 7.78 11.16
CA GLN A 297 13.71 6.44 11.79
C GLN A 297 15.07 5.82 12.10
N GLY A 298 16.17 6.44 11.69
CA GLY A 298 17.51 5.87 11.89
C GLY A 298 17.73 4.57 11.12
N LEU A 299 17.18 4.47 9.92
CA LEU A 299 17.35 3.33 9.02
C LEU A 299 18.83 3.18 8.64
N ILE A 300 19.34 1.95 8.68
CA ILE A 300 20.75 1.65 8.40
C ILE A 300 20.79 0.63 7.27
N SER A 301 21.48 0.94 6.18
CA SER A 301 21.65 -0.01 5.08
C SER A 301 22.32 -1.32 5.55
N PRO A 302 21.85 -2.51 5.11
CA PRO A 302 20.81 -2.74 4.11
C PRO A 302 19.38 -2.80 4.67
N GLN A 303 19.17 -2.45 5.93
CA GLN A 303 17.88 -2.45 6.63
C GLN A 303 17.12 -1.14 6.44
N ASP A 304 16.83 -0.90 5.17
CA ASP A 304 16.04 0.22 4.69
C ASP A 304 15.20 -0.23 3.48
N PRO A 305 14.07 0.42 3.19
CA PRO A 305 13.18 -0.01 2.13
C PRO A 305 13.76 0.20 0.72
N VAL A 306 14.79 1.03 0.54
CA VAL A 306 15.47 1.18 -0.77
C VAL A 306 16.32 -0.05 -1.03
N SER A 307 17.20 -0.43 -0.09
CA SER A 307 18.04 -1.62 -0.17
C SER A 307 17.20 -2.91 -0.29
N ALA A 308 16.12 -3.00 0.50
CA ALA A 308 15.21 -4.14 0.45
C ALA A 308 14.48 -4.24 -0.90
N SER A 309 13.95 -3.13 -1.40
CA SER A 309 13.30 -3.09 -2.71
C SER A 309 14.29 -3.41 -3.84
N ALA A 310 15.50 -2.85 -3.80
CA ALA A 310 16.53 -3.09 -4.82
C ALA A 310 16.96 -4.55 -4.86
N THR A 311 17.10 -5.18 -3.70
CA THR A 311 17.43 -6.61 -3.59
C THR A 311 16.34 -7.49 -4.23
N VAL A 312 15.06 -7.15 -4.02
CA VAL A 312 13.94 -7.89 -4.65
C VAL A 312 13.85 -7.62 -6.15
N LEU A 313 14.13 -6.39 -6.60
CA LEU A 313 14.27 -6.06 -8.03
C LEU A 313 15.35 -6.93 -8.68
N ARG A 314 16.53 -7.03 -8.05
CA ARG A 314 17.61 -7.91 -8.50
C ARG A 314 17.19 -9.36 -8.57
N PHE A 315 16.52 -9.88 -7.54
CA PHE A 315 16.02 -11.24 -7.58
C PHE A 315 15.04 -11.46 -8.73
N ALA A 316 14.18 -10.49 -9.04
CA ALA A 316 13.27 -10.60 -10.16
C ALA A 316 14.01 -10.59 -11.52
N ASP A 317 14.98 -9.69 -11.69
CA ASP A 317 15.81 -9.59 -12.91
C ASP A 317 16.63 -10.88 -13.14
N GLN A 318 17.21 -11.43 -12.08
CA GLN A 318 17.99 -12.67 -12.12
C GLN A 318 17.11 -13.94 -12.11
N HIS A 319 15.77 -13.79 -12.11
CA HIS A 319 14.82 -14.89 -12.00
C HIS A 319 15.11 -15.86 -10.85
N ALA A 320 15.59 -15.36 -9.71
CA ALA A 320 15.93 -16.17 -8.54
C ALA A 320 14.79 -17.14 -8.15
N GLU A 321 15.16 -18.31 -7.64
CA GLU A 321 14.17 -19.29 -7.21
C GLU A 321 13.45 -18.82 -5.94
N TRP A 322 12.15 -19.11 -5.85
CA TRP A 322 11.31 -18.63 -4.74
C TRP A 322 11.90 -18.92 -3.35
N PRO A 323 12.49 -20.10 -3.04
CA PRO A 323 13.11 -20.33 -1.74
C PRO A 323 14.18 -19.31 -1.35
N VAL A 324 14.96 -18.79 -2.31
CA VAL A 324 15.98 -17.76 -2.06
C VAL A 324 15.31 -16.45 -1.68
N VAL A 325 14.27 -16.05 -2.44
CA VAL A 325 13.53 -14.82 -2.21
C VAL A 325 12.75 -14.87 -0.91
N ARG A 326 12.06 -15.99 -0.64
CA ARG A 326 11.34 -16.26 0.60
C ARG A 326 12.27 -16.14 1.80
N ASP A 327 13.43 -16.77 1.75
CA ASP A 327 14.37 -16.76 2.87
C ASP A 327 14.86 -15.34 3.16
N TYR A 328 15.13 -14.54 2.13
CA TYR A 328 15.43 -13.12 2.29
C TYR A 328 14.25 -12.34 2.90
N LEU A 329 13.07 -12.47 2.32
CA LEU A 329 11.88 -11.75 2.80
C LEU A 329 11.53 -12.14 4.25
N GLN A 330 11.56 -13.43 4.57
CA GLN A 330 11.19 -13.93 5.89
C GLN A 330 12.25 -13.64 6.96
N LYS A 331 13.53 -13.85 6.66
CA LYS A 331 14.61 -13.77 7.66
C LYS A 331 15.27 -12.39 7.75
N VAL A 332 15.06 -11.53 6.76
CA VAL A 332 15.72 -10.22 6.67
C VAL A 332 14.71 -9.09 6.65
N VAL A 333 13.72 -9.11 5.75
CA VAL A 333 12.78 -7.98 5.58
C VAL A 333 11.67 -8.01 6.62
N PHE A 334 11.01 -9.15 6.79
CA PHE A 334 9.84 -9.35 7.63
C PHE A 334 10.15 -10.17 8.88
N CYS A 335 11.42 -10.29 9.28
CA CYS A 335 11.84 -11.13 10.39
C CYS A 335 11.08 -10.78 11.68
N THR A 336 10.65 -11.79 12.42
CA THR A 336 9.97 -11.68 13.72
C THR A 336 10.70 -12.58 14.71
N ASP A 337 10.82 -12.14 15.97
CA ASP A 337 11.47 -12.91 17.04
C ASP A 337 10.47 -13.19 18.18
N ASN A 338 10.94 -13.82 19.26
CA ASN A 338 10.16 -14.25 20.42
C ASN A 338 9.52 -13.11 21.22
N ASP A 339 9.97 -11.86 21.01
CA ASP A 339 9.38 -10.67 21.60
C ASP A 339 8.32 -10.00 20.70
N ALA A 340 8.00 -10.62 19.56
CA ALA A 340 6.90 -10.15 18.72
C ALA A 340 5.58 -10.21 19.48
N ILE A 341 4.83 -9.11 19.44
CA ILE A 341 3.54 -8.99 20.10
C ILE A 341 2.40 -9.09 19.09
N VAL A 342 1.21 -9.42 19.59
CA VAL A 342 -0.01 -9.45 18.78
C VAL A 342 -0.33 -8.06 18.24
N SER A 343 -1.03 -8.01 17.10
CA SER A 343 -1.43 -6.76 16.47
C SER A 343 -2.35 -5.91 17.33
N GLY A 344 -2.34 -4.62 17.03
CA GLY A 344 -3.20 -3.61 17.62
C GLY A 344 -2.99 -2.27 16.91
N PRO A 345 -3.58 -1.18 17.41
CA PRO A 345 -3.52 0.13 16.75
C PRO A 345 -2.15 0.83 16.82
N GLY A 346 -1.15 0.18 17.42
CA GLY A 346 0.16 0.78 17.70
C GLY A 346 0.06 2.07 18.52
N LYS A 347 0.98 2.99 18.27
CA LYS A 347 1.02 4.31 18.92
C LYS A 347 -0.08 5.29 18.46
N TYR A 348 -0.96 4.87 17.56
CA TYR A 348 -2.02 5.72 16.99
C TYR A 348 -3.42 5.26 17.40
N ARG A 349 -3.57 4.68 18.58
CA ARG A 349 -4.88 4.36 19.16
C ARG A 349 -5.79 5.59 19.17
N THR A 350 -7.03 5.44 18.70
CA THR A 350 -8.03 6.52 18.77
C THR A 350 -8.31 6.93 20.22
N SER A 351 -8.36 8.23 20.50
CA SER A 351 -8.59 8.77 21.86
C SER A 351 -9.97 8.45 22.44
N LYS A 352 -10.97 8.11 21.60
CA LYS A 352 -12.35 7.81 22.03
C LYS A 352 -12.48 6.56 22.90
N MET A 353 -11.52 5.63 22.90
CA MET A 353 -11.52 4.48 23.81
C MET A 353 -10.64 4.66 25.05
N ALA A 354 -9.82 5.72 25.12
CA ALA A 354 -9.04 6.02 26.33
C ALA A 354 -9.95 6.40 27.52
N GLN A 355 -11.22 6.74 27.26
CA GLN A 355 -12.23 7.07 28.28
C GLN A 355 -13.13 5.89 28.68
N VAL A 356 -12.95 4.69 28.13
CA VAL A 356 -13.77 3.51 28.47
C VAL A 356 -13.03 2.55 29.42
N ILE A 357 -11.79 2.87 29.79
CA ILE A 357 -10.94 2.05 30.68
C ILE A 357 -10.49 2.85 31.92
N ASN A 358 -11.26 3.85 32.34
CA ASN A 358 -11.12 4.46 33.66
C ASN A 358 -12.41 4.31 34.45
#